data_AF-A0A1Y4SQ21-F1
#
_entry.id   AF-A0A1Y4SQ21-F1
#
_cell.length_a   1.000
_cell.length_b   1.000
_cell.length_c   1.000
_cell.angle_alpha   90.00
_cell.angle_beta   90.00
_cell.angle_gamma   90.00
#
_symmetry.space_group_name_H-M   'P 1'
#
loop_
_entity.id
_entity.type
_entity.pdbx_description
1 polymer ?
#
loop_
_entity_poly.entity_id
_entity_poly.type
_entity_poly.pdbx_seq_one_letter_code
_entity_poly.pdbx_strand_id
1 'polypeptide(L)'
;MEAEKLTEFVVKATADCMEKCYKKQRDMRDNLILKELKPYGINALNIGEYASIGRLTLIKHKDKGCSSTVYTHFYLDKEEIFVIKETYEMTVKDGKYGVKYRIGVVSRKGEGAK
;
A
#
# COMPACT_ATOMS: atom_id res chain seq x y z
N MET A 1 41.50 -6.56 -9.49
CA MET A 1 40.25 -7.35 -9.55
C MET A 1 39.46 -7.26 -8.23
N GLU A 2 39.28 -6.07 -7.64
CA GLU A 2 38.50 -5.90 -6.38
C GLU A 2 37.21 -5.08 -6.53
N ALA A 3 37.09 -4.27 -7.59
CA ALA A 3 35.91 -3.43 -7.82
C ALA A 3 34.65 -4.26 -8.16
N GLU A 4 34.79 -5.39 -8.85
CA GLU A 4 33.65 -6.21 -9.28
C GLU A 4 32.93 -6.87 -8.09
N LYS A 5 33.67 -7.37 -7.09
CA LYS A 5 33.08 -7.99 -5.88
C LYS A 5 32.36 -6.98 -4.98
N LEU A 6 32.88 -5.75 -4.88
CA LEU A 6 32.25 -4.68 -4.10
C LEU A 6 30.92 -4.25 -4.74
N THR A 7 30.90 -4.14 -6.07
CA THR A 7 29.71 -3.74 -6.83
C THR A 7 28.61 -4.80 -6.73
N GLU A 8 28.95 -6.09 -6.83
CA GLU A 8 28.01 -7.20 -6.72
C GLU A 8 27.41 -7.32 -5.30
N PHE A 9 28.23 -7.13 -4.26
CA PHE A 9 27.76 -7.09 -2.86
C PHE A 9 26.85 -5.89 -2.59
N VAL A 10 27.20 -4.70 -3.08
CA VAL A 10 26.39 -3.48 -2.92
C VAL A 10 25.05 -3.64 -3.64
N VAL A 11 25.04 -4.12 -4.88
CA VAL A 11 23.80 -4.35 -5.67
C VAL A 11 22.89 -5.34 -4.95
N LYS A 12 23.43 -6.47 -4.46
CA LYS A 12 22.65 -7.48 -3.72
C LYS A 12 22.11 -6.95 -2.39
N ALA A 13 22.93 -6.23 -1.62
CA ALA A 13 22.50 -5.61 -0.38
C ALA A 13 21.40 -4.55 -0.61
N THR A 14 21.49 -3.75 -1.68
CA THR A 14 20.42 -2.82 -2.07
C THR A 14 19.16 -3.54 -2.52
N ALA A 15 19.27 -4.63 -3.29
CA ALA A 15 18.12 -5.43 -3.73
C ALA A 15 17.39 -6.07 -2.54
N ASP A 16 18.13 -6.70 -1.62
CA ASP A 16 17.58 -7.32 -0.40
C ASP A 16 16.93 -6.27 0.53
N CYS A 17 17.53 -5.08 0.63
CA CYS A 17 16.98 -3.97 1.38
C CYS A 17 15.66 -3.47 0.75
N MET A 18 15.65 -3.30 -0.58
CA MET A 18 14.46 -2.92 -1.34
C MET A 18 13.34 -3.95 -1.16
N GLU A 19 13.63 -5.25 -1.30
CA GLU A 19 12.65 -6.33 -1.14
C GLU A 19 12.03 -6.34 0.26
N LYS A 20 12.85 -6.23 1.32
CA LYS A 20 12.35 -6.13 2.71
C LYS A 20 11.48 -4.89 2.92
N CYS A 21 11.88 -3.75 2.38
CA CYS A 21 11.10 -2.52 2.45
C CYS A 21 9.74 -2.67 1.74
N TYR A 22 9.72 -3.24 0.52
CA TYR A 22 8.49 -3.49 -0.22
C TYR A 22 7.58 -4.50 0.48
N LYS A 23 8.14 -5.55 1.08
CA LYS A 23 7.38 -6.54 1.86
C LYS A 23 6.68 -5.89 3.04
N LYS A 24 7.41 -5.10 3.86
CA LYS A 24 6.82 -4.40 5.01
C LYS A 24 5.70 -3.44 4.60
N GLN A 25 5.87 -2.71 3.50
CA GLN A 25 4.84 -1.82 2.96
C GLN A 25 3.59 -2.60 2.52
N ARG A 26 3.80 -3.72 1.81
CA ARG A 26 2.71 -4.61 1.39
C ARG A 26 1.95 -5.17 2.59
N ASP A 27 2.66 -5.68 3.60
CA ASP A 27 2.04 -6.25 4.80
C ASP A 27 1.23 -5.18 5.57
N MET A 28 1.75 -3.95 5.70
CA MET A 28 1.02 -2.85 6.33
C MET A 28 -0.26 -2.51 5.56
N ARG A 29 -0.18 -2.43 4.23
CA ARG A 29 -1.33 -2.14 3.37
C ARG A 29 -2.38 -3.24 3.45
N ASP A 30 -1.97 -4.49 3.28
CA ASP A 30 -2.89 -5.63 3.22
C ASP A 30 -3.57 -5.83 4.58
N ASN A 31 -2.85 -5.64 5.70
CA ASN A 31 -3.45 -5.65 7.04
C ASN A 31 -4.47 -4.51 7.24
N LEU A 32 -4.19 -3.30 6.73
CA LEU A 32 -5.14 -2.20 6.80
C LEU A 32 -6.40 -2.51 5.99
N ILE A 33 -6.25 -2.97 4.75
CA ILE A 33 -7.37 -3.35 3.87
C ILE A 33 -8.25 -4.40 4.56
N LEU A 34 -7.65 -5.47 5.08
CA LEU A 34 -8.40 -6.53 5.76
C LEU A 34 -9.11 -6.03 7.02
N LYS A 35 -8.49 -5.11 7.77
CA LYS A 35 -9.13 -4.48 8.95
C LYS A 35 -10.37 -3.69 8.55
N GLU A 36 -10.28 -2.90 7.49
CA GLU A 36 -11.39 -2.05 7.01
C GLU A 36 -12.48 -2.86 6.31
N LEU A 37 -12.14 -4.02 5.74
CA LEU A 37 -13.08 -4.96 5.12
C LEU A 37 -13.80 -5.87 6.14
N LYS A 38 -13.24 -6.06 7.34
CA LYS A 38 -13.80 -6.92 8.39
C LYS A 38 -15.26 -6.63 8.75
N PRO A 39 -15.72 -5.37 8.88
CA PRO A 39 -17.13 -5.05 9.16
C PRO A 39 -18.11 -5.54 8.07
N TYR A 40 -17.62 -5.74 6.84
CA TYR A 40 -18.40 -6.22 5.70
C TYR A 40 -18.39 -7.75 5.56
N GLY A 41 -17.84 -8.47 6.55
CA GLY A 41 -17.70 -9.93 6.52
C GLY A 41 -16.59 -10.42 5.58
N ILE A 42 -15.74 -9.52 5.08
CA ILE A 42 -14.67 -9.83 4.14
C ILE A 42 -13.34 -9.99 4.91
N ASN A 43 -12.62 -11.07 4.63
CA ASN A 43 -11.35 -11.44 5.25
C ASN A 43 -10.41 -12.09 4.23
N ALA A 44 -9.20 -12.49 4.66
CA ALA A 44 -8.18 -13.02 3.75
C ALA A 44 -8.59 -14.29 3.00
N LEU A 45 -9.53 -15.08 3.52
CA LEU A 45 -9.98 -16.33 2.91
C LEU A 45 -11.03 -16.12 1.82
N ASN A 46 -11.85 -15.06 1.92
CA ASN A 46 -12.98 -14.83 1.01
C ASN A 46 -12.86 -13.57 0.15
N ILE A 47 -11.87 -12.70 0.39
CA ILE A 47 -11.67 -11.46 -0.39
C ILE A 47 -11.54 -11.74 -1.90
N GLY A 48 -10.89 -12.84 -2.27
CA GLY A 48 -10.75 -13.26 -3.67
C GLY A 48 -12.08 -13.66 -4.33
N GLU A 49 -13.00 -14.26 -3.57
CA GLU A 49 -14.34 -14.61 -4.04
C GLU A 49 -15.17 -13.35 -4.29
N TYR A 50 -15.19 -12.40 -3.34
CA TYR A 50 -15.89 -11.13 -3.51
C TYR A 50 -15.38 -10.34 -4.72
N ALA A 51 -14.06 -10.37 -4.96
CA ALA A 51 -13.47 -9.73 -6.13
C ALA A 51 -13.80 -10.47 -7.43
N SER A 52 -13.78 -11.81 -7.45
CA SER A 52 -14.04 -12.60 -8.66
C SER A 52 -15.48 -12.50 -9.16
N ILE A 53 -16.44 -12.39 -8.24
CA ILE A 53 -17.87 -12.18 -8.57
C ILE A 53 -18.22 -10.70 -8.81
N GLY A 54 -17.22 -9.80 -8.78
CA GLY A 54 -17.38 -8.37 -9.08
C GLY A 54 -18.08 -7.56 -7.98
N ARG A 55 -18.31 -8.14 -6.79
CA ARG A 55 -18.90 -7.41 -5.65
C ARG A 55 -17.91 -6.46 -5.01
N LEU A 56 -16.65 -6.88 -4.85
CA LEU A 56 -15.57 -6.03 -4.35
C LEU A 56 -14.74 -5.50 -5.52
N THR A 57 -14.80 -4.19 -5.75
CA THR A 57 -14.00 -3.51 -6.78
C THR A 57 -13.05 -2.51 -6.13
N LEU A 58 -11.84 -2.39 -6.66
CA LEU A 58 -10.87 -1.39 -6.23
C LEU A 58 -10.44 -0.52 -7.42
N ILE A 59 -10.39 0.79 -7.22
CA ILE A 59 -10.00 1.77 -8.24
C ILE A 59 -8.87 2.63 -7.69
N LYS A 60 -7.78 2.77 -8.46
CA LYS A 60 -6.60 3.55 -8.06
C LYS A 60 -6.54 4.86 -8.83
N HIS A 61 -6.42 5.96 -8.10
CA HIS A 61 -6.17 7.28 -8.63
C HIS A 61 -4.79 7.76 -8.17
N LYS A 62 -3.92 8.09 -9.12
CA LYS A 62 -2.68 8.80 -8.82
C LYS A 62 -2.96 10.30 -8.80
N ASP A 63 -2.49 10.97 -7.75
CA ASP A 63 -2.59 12.42 -7.68
C ASP A 63 -1.70 13.05 -8.75
N LYS A 64 -2.28 13.86 -9.64
CA LYS A 64 -1.53 14.50 -10.74
C LYS A 64 -0.62 15.63 -10.25
N GLY A 65 -0.88 16.21 -9.08
CA GLY A 65 -0.07 17.27 -8.45
C GLY A 65 0.99 16.73 -7.49
N CYS A 66 0.86 15.50 -7.01
CA CYS A 66 1.80 14.84 -6.11
C CYS A 66 2.14 13.44 -6.63
N SER A 67 3.26 13.31 -7.35
CA SER A 67 3.72 12.06 -7.98
C SER A 67 3.95 10.90 -6.99
N SER A 68 3.95 11.20 -5.71
CA SER A 68 4.17 10.24 -4.64
C SER A 68 2.92 9.91 -3.81
N THR A 69 1.73 10.31 -4.26
CA THR A 69 0.45 10.01 -3.61
C THR A 69 -0.47 9.14 -4.48
N VAL A 70 -1.00 8.07 -3.89
CA VAL A 70 -1.98 7.17 -4.53
C VAL A 70 -3.21 7.05 -3.64
N TYR A 71 -4.38 7.23 -4.23
CA TYR A 71 -5.66 6.98 -3.60
C TYR A 71 -6.23 5.66 -4.14
N THR A 72 -6.61 4.75 -3.26
CA THR A 72 -7.28 3.49 -3.61
C THR A 72 -8.69 3.52 -3.02
N HIS A 73 -9.68 3.58 -3.89
CA HIS A 73 -11.10 3.56 -3.55
C HIS A 73 -11.58 2.11 -3.56
N PHE A 74 -12.28 1.70 -2.51
CA PHE A 74 -12.87 0.37 -2.38
C PHE A 74 -14.38 0.48 -2.49
N TYR A 75 -14.96 -0.34 -3.37
CA TYR A 75 -16.38 -0.42 -3.63
C TYR A 75 -16.88 -1.82 -3.28
N LEU A 76 -17.97 -1.90 -2.54
CA LEU A 76 -18.71 -3.13 -2.30
C LEU A 76 -20.10 -2.95 -2.91
N ASP A 77 -20.51 -3.87 -3.78
CA ASP A 77 -21.81 -3.83 -4.47
C ASP A 77 -22.09 -2.48 -5.16
N LYS A 78 -21.04 -1.91 -5.77
CA LYS A 78 -21.01 -0.58 -6.44
C LYS A 78 -21.11 0.62 -5.50
N GLU A 79 -21.10 0.42 -4.19
CA GLU A 79 -21.04 1.50 -3.20
C GLU A 79 -19.61 1.70 -2.67
N GLU A 80 -19.12 2.94 -2.68
CA GLU A 80 -17.81 3.25 -2.08
C GLU A 80 -17.89 3.07 -0.57
N ILE A 81 -17.08 2.18 -0.03
CA ILE A 81 -17.07 1.85 1.41
C ILE A 81 -15.95 2.56 2.16
N PHE A 82 -14.76 2.68 1.56
CA PHE A 82 -13.66 3.45 2.13
C PHE A 82 -12.60 3.79 1.07
N VAL A 83 -11.75 4.75 1.40
CA VAL A 83 -10.63 5.20 0.56
C VAL A 83 -9.35 5.15 1.37
N ILE A 84 -8.33 4.49 0.84
CA ILE A 84 -6.97 4.49 1.39
C ILE A 84 -6.12 5.49 0.62
N LYS A 85 -5.37 6.31 1.35
CA LYS A 85 -4.31 7.16 0.80
C LYS A 85 -2.95 6.57 1.17
N GLU A 86 -2.13 6.35 0.15
CA GLU A 86 -0.72 5.95 0.26
C GLU A 86 0.15 7.12 -0.17
N THR A 87 1.12 7.49 0.66
CA THR A 87 2.11 8.52 0.34
C THR A 87 3.52 7.99 0.50
N TYR A 88 4.38 8.33 -0.44
CA TYR A 88 5.80 7.99 -0.43
C TYR A 88 6.60 9.29 -0.34
N GLU A 89 7.49 9.40 0.63
CA GLU A 89 8.37 10.57 0.77
C GLU A 89 9.82 10.09 0.78
N MET A 90 10.62 10.53 -0.18
CA MET A 90 12.07 10.35 -0.12
C MET A 90 12.64 11.35 0.88
N THR A 91 13.35 10.84 1.89
CA THR A 91 14.05 11.64 2.89
C THR A 91 15.54 11.43 2.74
N VAL A 92 16.32 12.51 2.71
CA VAL A 92 17.78 12.45 2.75
C VAL A 92 18.23 12.97 4.11
N LYS A 93 18.96 12.16 4.87
CA LYS A 93 19.53 12.56 6.15
C LYS A 93 20.95 12.03 6.25
N ASP A 94 21.91 12.92 6.51
CA ASP A 94 23.34 12.58 6.67
C ASP A 94 23.91 11.75 5.50
N GLY A 95 23.55 12.12 4.26
CA GLY A 95 23.99 11.41 3.04
C GLY A 95 23.32 10.05 2.80
N LYS A 96 22.37 9.63 3.65
CA LYS A 96 21.60 8.39 3.49
C LYS A 96 20.22 8.69 2.92
N TYR A 97 19.86 7.95 1.86
CA TYR A 97 18.51 7.94 1.30
C TYR A 97 17.61 7.03 2.15
N GLY A 98 16.44 7.54 2.52
CA GLY A 98 15.37 6.80 3.16
C GLY A 98 14.05 7.03 2.43
N VAL A 99 13.14 6.07 2.52
CA VAL A 99 11.76 6.21 2.02
C VAL A 99 10.82 6.13 3.21
N LYS A 100 10.10 7.21 3.47
CA LYS A 100 9.01 7.25 4.44
C LYS A 100 7.72 6.92 3.72
N TYR A 101 7.20 5.72 4.01
CA TYR A 101 5.88 5.30 3.55
C TYR A 101 4.85 5.64 4.62
N ARG A 102 3.74 6.26 4.22
CA ARG A 102 2.56 6.44 5.07
C ARG A 102 1.34 5.91 4.34
N ILE A 103 0.50 5.20 5.07
CA ILE A 103 -0.78 4.68 4.59
C ILE A 103 -1.85 4.98 5.63
N GLY A 104 -3.04 5.34 5.20
CA GLY A 104 -4.17 5.56 6.08
C GLY A 104 -5.49 5.63 5.33
N VAL A 105 -6.58 5.43 6.07
CA VAL A 105 -7.94 5.61 5.55
C VAL A 105 -8.28 7.09 5.62
N VAL A 106 -8.74 7.65 4.51
CA VAL A 106 -9.07 9.08 4.38
C VAL A 106 -10.56 9.35 4.21
N SER A 107 -11.34 8.30 3.95
CA SER A 107 -12.80 8.35 3.87
C SER A 107 -13.37 6.99 4.22
N ARG A 108 -14.52 6.97 4.90
CA ARG A 108 -15.36 5.80 5.15
C ARG A 108 -16.82 6.19 4.96
N LYS A 109 -17.58 5.34 4.29
CA LYS A 109 -19.05 5.36 4.34
C LYS A 109 -19.53 4.28 5.29
N GLY A 110 -20.58 4.56 6.05
CA GLY A 110 -21.21 3.58 6.95
C GLY A 110 -20.66 3.52 8.37
N GLU A 111 -19.60 4.28 8.72
CA GLU A 111 -19.41 4.65 10.13
C GLU A 111 -20.47 5.71 10.45
N GLY A 112 -21.49 5.33 11.21
CA GLY A 112 -22.38 6.29 11.84
C GLY A 112 -21.54 7.38 12.51
N ALA A 113 -21.92 8.63 12.26
CA ALA A 113 -21.43 9.79 12.98
C ALA A 113 -21.30 9.44 14.48
N LYS A 114 -20.10 9.53 15.02
CA LYS A 114 -19.92 9.76 16.45
C LYS A 114 -19.74 11.25 16.66
#